data_AF-A0AAD7A409-F1
#
_entry.id   AF-A0AAD7A409-F1
#
_cell.length_a   1.000
_cell.length_b   1.000
_cell.length_c   1.000
_cell.angle_alpha   90.00
_cell.angle_beta   90.00
_cell.angle_gamma   90.00
#
_symmetry.space_group_name_H-M   'P 1'
#
loop_
_entity.id
_entity.type
_entity.pdbx_description
1 polymer ?
#
loop_
_entity_poly.entity_id
_entity_poly.type
_entity_poly.pdbx_seq_one_letter_code
_entity_poly.pdbx_strand_id
1 'polypeptide(L)' 'MMYPAIQNRAPAEVDAFLAAKNRLPTLHNQAAFLYPGCVIKEVFRWAPATPIGLFHVRHLCRTRGSSS' A
#
# COMPACT_ATOMS: atom_id res chain seq x y z
N MET A 1 17.36 10.75 -6.21
CA MET A 1 16.11 10.27 -6.87
C MET A 1 16.45 9.06 -7.72
N MET A 2 15.86 7.90 -7.44
CA MET A 2 16.27 6.63 -8.08
C MET A 2 15.57 6.35 -9.43
N TYR A 3 14.44 7.01 -9.76
CA TYR A 3 13.69 6.81 -11.02
C TYR A 3 12.94 8.07 -11.49
N PRO A 4 13.63 9.07 -12.07
CA PRO A 4 13.02 10.34 -12.45
C PRO A 4 11.94 10.21 -13.54
N ALA A 5 12.10 9.29 -14.49
CA ALA A 5 11.14 9.09 -15.58
C ALA A 5 9.78 8.55 -15.12
N ILE A 6 9.79 7.70 -14.08
CA ILE A 6 8.57 7.12 -13.49
C ILE A 6 7.90 8.17 -12.60
N GLN A 7 8.70 8.95 -11.86
CA GLN A 7 8.22 10.06 -11.03
C GLN A 7 7.58 11.18 -11.84
N ASN A 8 7.99 11.44 -13.07
CA ASN A 8 7.34 12.48 -13.89
C ASN A 8 5.94 12.08 -14.42
N ARG A 9 5.65 10.78 -14.52
CA ARG A 9 4.37 10.29 -15.04
C ARG A 9 3.23 10.36 -14.01
N ALA A 10 3.54 10.18 -12.72
CA ALA A 10 2.52 10.18 -11.68
C ALA A 10 1.88 11.57 -11.44
N PRO A 11 2.64 12.69 -11.32
CA PRO A 11 2.09 14.03 -11.25
C PRO A 11 1.27 14.39 -12.49
N ALA A 12 1.71 13.98 -13.70
CA ALA A 12 0.99 14.28 -14.93
C ALA A 12 -0.45 13.71 -14.97
N GLU A 13 -0.67 12.48 -14.50
CA GLU A 13 -2.02 11.92 -14.36
C GLU A 13 -2.86 12.65 -13.31
N VAL A 14 -2.24 13.04 -12.19
CA VAL A 14 -2.91 13.77 -11.10
C VAL A 14 -3.31 15.17 -11.56
N ASP A 15 -2.42 15.87 -12.26
CA ASP A 15 -2.65 17.20 -12.81
C ASP A 15 -3.73 17.20 -13.90
N ALA A 16 -3.76 16.17 -14.76
CA ALA A 16 -4.82 15.99 -15.74
C ALA A 16 -6.20 15.78 -15.09
N PHE A 17 -6.26 15.02 -13.99
CA PHE A 17 -7.50 14.84 -13.23
C PHE A 17 -7.95 16.12 -12.53
N LEU A 18 -7.01 16.88 -11.95
CA LEU A 18 -7.29 18.17 -11.32
C LEU A 18 -7.88 19.17 -12.32
N ALA A 19 -7.32 19.24 -13.54
CA ALA A 19 -7.82 20.10 -14.61
C ALA A 19 -9.23 19.68 -15.09
N ALA A 20 -9.53 18.39 -15.13
CA ALA A 20 -10.82 17.89 -15.60
C ALA A 20 -11.97 18.03 -14.57
N LYS A 21 -11.67 17.86 -13.27
CA LYS A 21 -12.70 17.84 -12.21
C LYS A 21 -12.76 19.10 -11.37
N ASN A 22 -11.80 20.03 -11.48
CA ASN A 22 -11.68 21.27 -10.68
C ASN A 22 -11.86 21.05 -9.16
N ARG A 23 -11.55 19.85 -8.66
CA ARG A 23 -11.76 19.42 -7.27
C ARG A 23 -10.60 18.57 -6.82
N LEU A 24 -10.21 18.73 -5.55
CA LEU A 24 -9.18 17.91 -4.91
C LEU A 24 -9.53 16.41 -5.02
N PRO A 25 -8.55 15.56 -5.39
CA PRO A 25 -8.76 14.12 -5.47
C PRO A 25 -9.13 13.58 -4.09
N THR A 26 -10.25 12.85 -4.05
CA THR A 26 -10.71 12.13 -2.84
C THR A 26 -10.30 10.66 -2.96
N LEU A 27 -10.22 9.92 -1.85
CA LEU A 27 -9.84 8.50 -1.86
C LEU A 27 -10.75 7.62 -2.76
N HIS A 28 -11.99 8.05 -3.00
CA HIS A 28 -12.92 7.38 -3.93
C HIS A 28 -12.47 7.43 -5.40
N ASN A 29 -11.58 8.35 -5.76
CA ASN A 29 -11.04 8.49 -7.11
C ASN A 29 -9.86 7.55 -7.38
N GLN A 30 -9.45 6.72 -6.42
CA GLN A 30 -8.34 5.77 -6.62
C GLN A 30 -8.52 4.87 -7.85
N ALA A 31 -9.77 4.53 -8.22
CA ALA A 31 -10.05 3.75 -9.43
C ALA A 31 -9.73 4.50 -10.74
N ALA A 32 -9.78 5.84 -10.74
CA ALA A 32 -9.42 6.65 -11.90
C ALA A 32 -7.90 6.80 -12.05
N PHE A 33 -7.13 6.48 -11.01
CA PHE A 33 -5.67 6.61 -10.96
C PHE A 33 -5.00 5.24 -11.00
N LEU A 34 -4.89 4.68 -12.20
CA LEU A 34 -4.30 3.34 -12.41
C LEU A 34 -2.79 3.33 -12.13
N TYR A 35 -2.06 4.36 -12.55
CA TYR A 35 -0.60 4.40 -12.41
C TYR A 35 -0.13 4.62 -10.96
N PRO A 36 -0.67 5.59 -10.19
CA PRO A 36 -0.31 5.78 -8.79
C PRO A 36 -0.64 4.56 -7.92
N GLY A 37 -1.78 3.90 -8.18
CA GLY A 37 -2.17 2.68 -7.45
C GLY A 37 -1.19 1.53 -7.65
N CYS A 38 -0.68 1.32 -8.87
CA CYS A 38 0.34 0.31 -9.16
C CYS A 38 1.68 0.64 -8.50
N VAL A 39 2.10 1.92 -8.53
CA VAL A 39 3.35 2.37 -7.88
C VAL A 39 3.28 2.15 -6.37
N ILE A 40 2.16 2.49 -5.72
CA ILE A 40 1.98 2.28 -4.28
C ILE A 40 2.09 0.79 -3.94
N LYS A 41 1.43 -0.09 -4.70
CA LYS A 41 1.53 -1.55 -4.49
C LYS A 41 2.96 -2.07 -4.63
N GLU A 42 3.71 -1.56 -5.60
CA GLU A 42 5.10 -1.95 -5.81
C GLU A 42 6.03 -1.45 -4.70
N VAL A 43 5.79 -0.23 -4.18
CA VAL A 43 6.52 0.30 -3.01
C VAL A 43 6.27 -0.55 -1.77
N PHE A 44 5.01 -0.91 -1.50
CA PHE A 44 4.67 -1.78 -0.37
C PHE A 44 5.25 -3.20 -0.51
N ARG A 45 5.50 -3.67 -1.74
CA ARG A 45 6.19 -4.94 -2.00
C ARG A 45 7.67 -4.88 -1.62
N TRP A 46 8.35 -3.77 -1.91
CA TRP A 46 9.80 -3.65 -1.70
C TRP A 46 10.16 -3.26 -0.26
N ALA A 47 9.31 -2.44 0.36
CA ALA A 47 9.48 -1.96 1.72
C ALA A 47 8.12 -1.99 2.43
N PRO A 48 7.65 -3.17 2.88
CA PRO A 48 6.45 -3.24 3.68
C PRO A 48 6.63 -2.38 4.93
N ALA A 49 5.62 -1.58 5.29
CA ALA A 49 5.68 -0.67 6.44
C ALA A 49 5.94 -1.39 7.78
N THR A 50 5.78 -2.71 7.81
CA THR A 50 6.18 -3.56 8.93
C THR A 50 7.12 -4.67 8.40
N PRO A 51 8.40 -4.71 8.84
CA PRO A 51 9.36 -5.72 8.37
C PRO A 51 9.02 -7.14 8.86
N ILE A 52 8.22 -7.24 9.93
CA ILE A 52 7.70 -8.48 10.50
C ILE A 52 6.26 -8.14 10.89
N GLY A 53 5.27 -8.80 10.29
CA GLY A 53 3.85 -8.58 10.61
C GLY A 53 3.54 -8.91 12.08
N LEU A 54 2.29 -8.68 12.51
CA LEU A 54 1.84 -9.07 13.84
C LEU A 54 2.22 -10.53 14.12
N PHE A 55 2.97 -10.74 15.21
CA PHE A 55 3.40 -12.07 15.63
C PHE A 55 2.17 -12.97 15.75
N HIS A 56 2.12 -14.02 14.93
CA HIS A 56 1.08 -15.04 15.08
C HIS A 56 1.38 -15.83 16.35
N VAL A 57 0.59 -15.61 17.40
CA VAL A 57 0.63 -16.47 18.57
C VAL A 57 -0.08 -17.77 18.21
N ARG A 58 0.66 -18.89 18.17
CA ARG A 58 0.02 -20.19 18.19
C ARG A 58 -0.57 -20.34 19.59
N HIS A 59 -1.91 -20.36 19.67
CA HIS A 59 -2.61 -20.66 20.91
C HIS A 59 -2.18 -22.05 21.37
N LEU A 60 -1.23 -22.12 22.30
CA LEU A 60 -0.82 -23.38 22.91
C LEU A 60 -1.97 -23.82 23.82
N CYS A 61 -2.84 -24.67 23.29
CA CYS A 61 -3.70 -25.51 24.09
C CYS A 61 -2.80 -26.55 24.77
N ARG A 62 -2.22 -26.22 25.92
CA ARG A 62 -1.54 -27.20 26.77
C ARG A 62 -2.61 -27.91 27.60
N THR A 63 -3.37 -28.80 26.96
CA THR A 63 -4.20 -29.77 27.70
C THR A 63 -3.28 -30.76 28.41
N ARG A 64 -3.58 -30.91 29.70
CA ARG A 64 -3.08 -31.84 30.73
C ARG A 64 -2.40 -33.15 30.27
N GLY A 65 -1.30 -33.46 30.97
CA GLY A 65 -1.07 -34.75 31.63
C GLY A 65 -0.32 -34.44 32.94
N SER A 66 -0.95 -34.50 34.12
CA SER A 66 -1.11 -35.69 34.98
C SER A 66 0.18 -36.50 35.16
N SER A 67 0.81 -36.39 36.33
CA SER A 67 1.19 -37.51 37.21
C SER A 67 2.37 -37.13 38.12
N SER A 68 2.09 -36.88 39.40
CA SER A 68 2.73 -37.52 40.56
C SER A 68 1.99 -37.06 41.82
#